data_AF-A0A937LQ58-F1
#
_entry.id   AF-A0A937LQ58-F1
#
_cell.length_a   1.000
_cell.length_b   1.000
_cell.length_c   1.000
_cell.angle_alpha   90.00
_cell.angle_beta   90.00
_cell.angle_gamma   90.00
#
_symmetry.space_group_name_H-M   'P 1'
#
loop_
_entity.id
_entity.type
_entity.pdbx_description
1 polymer ?
#
loop_
_entity_poly.entity_id
_entity_poly.type
_entity_poly.pdbx_seq_one_letter_code
_entity_poly.pdbx_strand_id
1 'polypeptide(L)' 'MQVSSKLLTKHLNDVDETYHQHFFHAAWYFVMLLTAAVCALVHAILPFLFETTASRIIYALHAKMEARHLFNE' A
#
# COMPACT_ATOMS: atom_id res chain seq x y z
N MET A 1 -21.35 -1.33 17.76
CA MET A 1 -20.01 -0.80 17.42
C MET A 1 -20.21 0.49 16.64
N GLN A 2 -20.23 1.63 17.32
CA GLN A 2 -20.42 2.95 16.68
C GLN A 2 -19.05 3.42 16.21
N VAL A 3 -18.72 3.16 14.95
CA VAL A 3 -17.54 3.79 14.32
C VAL A 3 -17.89 5.26 14.18
N SER A 4 -17.23 6.11 14.98
CA SER A 4 -17.50 7.54 15.03
C SER A 4 -17.23 8.16 13.66
N SER A 5 -18.29 8.59 12.99
CA SER A 5 -18.27 9.20 11.64
C SER A 5 -17.32 10.41 11.56
N LYS A 6 -16.99 11.03 12.70
CA LYS A 6 -16.09 12.19 12.78
C LYS A 6 -14.62 11.88 12.45
N LEU A 7 -14.14 10.66 12.67
CA LEU A 7 -12.74 10.30 12.35
C LEU A 7 -12.53 10.10 10.84
N LEU A 8 -13.52 9.49 10.16
CA LEU A 8 -13.49 9.34 8.70
C LEU A 8 -13.59 10.70 7.98
N THR A 9 -14.50 11.57 8.42
CA THR A 9 -14.77 12.85 7.73
C THR A 9 -13.64 13.86 7.90
N LYS A 10 -12.92 13.85 9.03
CA LYS A 10 -11.84 14.82 9.28
C LYS A 10 -10.58 14.52 8.46
N HIS A 11 -10.22 13.24 8.29
CA HIS A 11 -9.09 12.85 7.43
C HIS A 11 -9.42 13.01 5.94
N LEU A 12 -10.66 12.74 5.49
CA LEU A 12 -11.07 12.91 4.09
C LEU A 12 -11.11 14.37 3.61
N ASN A 13 -11.39 15.32 4.50
CA ASN A 13 -11.41 16.75 4.15
C ASN A 13 -10.04 17.43 4.19
N ASP A 14 -9.06 16.88 4.93
CA ASP A 14 -7.74 17.51 5.09
C ASP A 14 -6.79 17.27 3.90
N VAL A 15 -7.11 16.34 2.98
CA VAL A 15 -6.22 15.98 1.85
C VAL A 15 -6.70 16.47 0.48
N ASP A 16 -7.88 17.10 0.37
CA ASP A 16 -8.48 17.57 -0.89
C ASP A 16 -8.55 16.50 -2.02
N GLU A 17 -8.42 15.21 -1.66
CA GLU A 17 -8.56 14.07 -2.55
C GLU A 17 -9.96 13.47 -2.38
N THR A 18 -10.62 13.19 -3.51
CA THR A 18 -11.88 12.45 -3.47
C THR A 18 -11.67 11.09 -2.79
N TYR A 19 -12.62 10.64 -1.96
CA TYR A 19 -12.60 9.31 -1.33
C TYR A 19 -12.22 8.19 -2.32
N HIS A 20 -12.64 8.34 -3.58
CA HIS A 20 -12.28 7.46 -4.68
C HIS A 20 -10.77 7.41 -4.95
N GLN A 21 -10.08 8.56 -5.03
CA GLN A 21 -8.62 8.60 -5.21
C GLN A 21 -7.90 7.88 -4.07
N HIS A 22 -8.26 8.18 -2.82
CA HIS A 22 -7.66 7.52 -1.66
C HIS A 22 -7.93 6.01 -1.67
N PHE A 23 -9.17 5.60 -1.97
CA PHE A 23 -9.53 4.19 -2.09
C PHE A 23 -8.74 3.48 -3.19
N PHE A 24 -8.59 4.09 -4.38
CA PHE A 24 -7.81 3.50 -5.47
C PHE A 24 -6.33 3.37 -5.10
N HIS A 25 -5.75 4.35 -4.42
CA HIS A 25 -4.38 4.28 -3.94
C HIS A 25 -4.21 3.16 -2.91
N ALA A 26 -5.08 3.09 -1.90
CA ALA A 26 -5.05 2.04 -0.89
C ALA A 26 -5.24 0.64 -1.50
N ALA A 27 -6.19 0.49 -2.43
CA ALA A 27 -6.42 -0.77 -3.14
C ALA A 27 -5.21 -1.17 -4.00
N TRP A 28 -4.56 -0.21 -4.67
CA TRP A 28 -3.33 -0.47 -5.41
C TRP A 28 -2.20 -0.95 -4.50
N TYR A 29 -1.98 -0.27 -3.37
CA TYR A 29 -0.97 -0.68 -2.39
C TYR A 29 -1.24 -2.10 -1.86
N PHE A 30 -2.50 -2.41 -1.57
CA PHE A 30 -2.90 -3.76 -1.15
C PHE A 30 -2.56 -4.83 -2.19
N VAL A 31 -2.93 -4.63 -3.46
CA VAL A 31 -2.65 -5.59 -4.54
C VAL A 31 -1.14 -5.81 -4.71
N MET A 32 -0.35 -4.75 -4.65
CA MET A 32 1.11 -4.86 -4.77
C MET A 32 1.74 -5.58 -3.59
N LEU A 33 1.32 -5.29 -2.35
CA LEU A 33 1.79 -6.00 -1.15
C LEU A 33 1.42 -7.47 -1.19
N LEU A 34 0.19 -7.80 -1.60
CA LEU A 34 -0.26 -9.18 -1.77
C LEU A 34 0.59 -9.91 -2.82
N THR A 35 0.89 -9.25 -3.93
CA THR A 35 1.77 -9.79 -4.98
C THR A 35 3.17 -10.06 -4.44
N ALA A 36 3.76 -9.10 -3.69
CA ALA A 36 5.06 -9.29 -3.06
C ALA A 36 5.06 -10.46 -2.07
N ALA A 37 4.00 -10.60 -1.27
CA ALA A 37 3.83 -11.70 -0.32
C ALA A 37 3.75 -13.06 -1.02
N VAL A 38 2.98 -13.17 -2.10
CA VAL A 38 2.89 -14.41 -2.90
C VAL A 38 4.24 -14.72 -3.54
N CYS A 39 4.93 -13.74 -4.13
CA CYS A 39 6.27 -13.94 -4.69
C CYS A 39 7.28 -14.42 -3.64
N ALA A 40 7.29 -13.80 -2.45
CA ALA A 40 8.17 -14.19 -1.35
C ALA A 40 7.85 -15.59 -0.83
N LEU A 41 6.56 -15.95 -0.74
CA LEU A 41 6.12 -17.29 -0.34
C LEU A 41 6.58 -18.35 -1.35
N VAL A 42 6.38 -18.10 -2.65
CA VAL A 42 6.84 -19.00 -3.71
C VAL A 42 8.36 -19.11 -3.69
N HIS A 43 9.09 -18.00 -3.51
CA HIS A 43 10.54 -18.00 -3.39
C HIS A 43 11.04 -18.80 -2.18
N ALA A 44 10.35 -18.73 -1.04
CA ALA A 44 10.70 -19.50 0.15
C ALA A 44 10.60 -21.02 -0.07
N ILE A 45 9.71 -21.47 -0.97
CA ILE A 45 9.57 -22.88 -1.36
C ILE A 45 10.52 -23.22 -2.51
N LEU A 46 10.66 -22.32 -3.49
CA LEU A 46 11.45 -22.46 -4.70
C LEU A 46 12.46 -21.30 -4.79
N PRO A 47 13.65 -21.42 -4.17
CA PRO A 47 14.58 -20.30 -3.99
C PRO A 47 15.18 -19.74 -5.29
N PHE A 48 14.99 -20.41 -6.42
CA PHE A 48 15.41 -19.93 -7.74
C PHE A 48 14.35 -19.06 -8.44
N LEU A 49 13.11 -19.00 -7.93
CA LEU A 49 12.02 -18.24 -8.53
C LEU A 49 11.78 -16.94 -7.74
N PHE A 50 11.53 -15.83 -8.43
CA PHE A 50 11.22 -14.51 -7.83
C PHE A 50 12.29 -13.93 -6.90
N GLU A 51 13.57 -14.27 -7.10
CA GLU A 51 14.72 -13.91 -6.24
C GLU A 51 14.75 -12.44 -5.79
N THR A 52 14.43 -11.50 -6.70
CA THR A 52 14.41 -10.07 -6.37
C THR A 52 13.03 -9.42 -6.52
N THR A 53 12.02 -10.18 -6.93
CA THR A 53 10.72 -9.62 -7.32
C THR A 53 9.98 -9.02 -6.14
N ALA A 54 9.91 -9.75 -5.01
CA ALA A 54 9.24 -9.25 -3.81
C ALA A 54 9.91 -7.97 -3.29
N SER A 55 11.25 -7.96 -3.19
CA SER A 55 12.01 -6.80 -2.74
C SER A 55 11.83 -5.60 -3.67
N ARG A 56 11.87 -5.79 -5.00
CA ARG A 56 11.65 -4.71 -5.98
C ARG A 56 10.26 -4.09 -5.83
N ILE A 57 9.22 -4.90 -5.58
CA ILE A 57 7.87 -4.39 -5.34
C ILE A 57 7.84 -3.54 -4.06
N ILE A 58 8.44 -4.01 -2.97
CA ILE A 58 8.49 -3.26 -1.70
C ILE A 58 9.24 -1.95 -1.87
N TYR A 59 10.38 -1.94 -2.58
CA TYR A 59 11.11 -0.68 -2.86
C TYR A 59 10.28 0.29 -3.70
N ALA A 60 9.59 -0.18 -4.72
CA ALA A 60 8.72 0.66 -5.54
C ALA A 60 7.55 1.24 -4.71
N LEU A 61 6.97 0.44 -3.81
CA LEU A 61 5.95 0.89 -2.88
C LEU A 61 6.49 1.96 -1.93
N HIS A 62 7.65 1.72 -1.32
CA HIS A 62 8.30 2.66 -0.42
C HIS A 62 8.55 4.01 -1.10
N ALA A 63 9.18 4.00 -2.28
CA ALA A 63 9.44 5.22 -3.05
C ALA A 63 8.14 5.99 -3.39
N LYS A 64 7.05 5.26 -3.70
CA LYS A 64 5.75 5.88 -3.99
C LYS A 64 5.08 6.47 -2.74
N MET A 65 5.23 5.84 -1.58
CA MET A 65 4.73 6.36 -0.30
C MET A 65 5.50 7.61 0.14
N GLU A 66 6.82 7.60 -0.03
CA GLU A 66 7.70 8.74 0.24
C GLU A 66 7.39 9.93 -0.67
N ALA A 67 7.21 9.71 -1.97
CA ALA A 67 6.80 10.75 -2.92
C ALA A 67 5.40 11.34 -2.61
N ARG A 68 4.60 10.65 -1.80
CA ARG A 68 3.27 11.08 -1.34
C ARG A 68 3.30 11.67 0.06
N HIS A 69 4.49 11.81 0.67
CA HIS A 69 4.70 12.33 2.02
C HIS A 69 3.90 11.61 3.13
N LEU A 70 3.53 10.34 2.93
CA LEU A 70 2.74 9.55 3.88
C LEU A 70 3.41 9.31 5.25
N PHE A 71 4.70 9.62 5.37
CA PHE A 71 5.47 9.46 6.61
C PHE A 71 5.84 10.79 7.27
N ASN A 72 5.45 11.93 6.69
CA ASN A 72 5.77 13.27 7.20
C ASN A 72 4.63 13.85 8.06
N GLU A 73 3.83 12.99 8.70
CA GLU A 73 2.70 13.38 9.56
C GLU A 73 3.13 13.65 11.01
#